data_AF-A0A453JCV1-F1
#
_entry.id   AF-A0A453JCV1-F1
#
_cell.length_a   1.000
_cell.length_b   1.000
_cell.length_c   1.000
_cell.angle_alpha   90.00
_cell.angle_beta   90.00
_cell.angle_gamma   90.00
#
_symmetry.space_group_name_H-M   'P 1'
#
loop_
_entity.id
_entity.type
_entity.pdbx_description
1 polymer ?
#
loop_
_entity_poly.entity_id
_entity_poly.type
_entity_poly.pdbx_seq_one_letter_code
_entity_poly.pdbx_strand_id
1 'polypeptide(L)'
;MQLKDASFRRHILVQCLIFFDYLKAPGKSDKEGPSESMKEEIKSCEERVKNLLEMIPPKGKEFLQSIEHILEREKNWVWWKRDGCPAFEKQPFEKKSGQAGARKRKPRWRLGNKELAQLWKWAELNPDALTDSDRVRMPSVTEYWKPLAEDMDTSAGIEEEYHHKNNRVYCWKGLRFQARQDLEGFSRFCDYGIEGVVPPELLPPDVRAKFNSKPSEKAKRPKREDARGTSAHPKEPQ
;
A
#
# COMPACT_ATOMS: atom_id res chain seq x y z
N MET A 1 42.36 -16.88 -21.01
CA MET A 1 41.60 -16.27 -19.90
C MET A 1 40.11 -16.08 -20.20
N GLN A 2 39.70 -15.80 -21.44
CA GLN A 2 38.29 -15.55 -21.81
C GLN A 2 37.33 -16.73 -21.58
N LEU A 3 37.77 -17.99 -21.77
CA LEU A 3 36.92 -19.16 -21.54
C LEU A 3 36.49 -19.35 -20.07
N LYS A 4 37.19 -18.72 -19.12
CA LYS A 4 36.81 -18.74 -17.69
C LYS A 4 35.72 -17.71 -17.37
N ASP A 5 35.55 -16.69 -18.21
CA ASP A 5 34.54 -15.65 -18.00
C ASP A 5 33.13 -16.19 -18.28
N ALA A 6 32.23 -16.02 -17.31
CA ALA A 6 30.83 -16.40 -17.43
C ALA A 6 30.11 -15.56 -18.49
N SER A 7 30.44 -14.27 -18.59
CA SER A 7 29.81 -13.35 -19.56
C SER A 7 30.17 -13.77 -20.98
N PHE A 8 31.46 -13.94 -21.27
CA PHE A 8 31.90 -14.42 -22.58
C PHE A 8 31.22 -15.75 -22.98
N ARG A 9 31.15 -16.73 -22.07
CA ARG A 9 30.46 -18.01 -22.33
C ARG A 9 28.97 -17.81 -22.66
N ARG A 10 28.27 -16.92 -21.95
CA ARG A 10 26.87 -16.58 -22.27
C ARG A 10 26.71 -16.01 -23.67
N HIS A 11 27.60 -15.10 -24.09
CA HIS A 11 27.51 -14.51 -25.43
C HIS A 11 27.61 -15.57 -26.53
N ILE A 12 28.58 -16.48 -26.42
CA ILE A 12 28.75 -17.57 -27.40
C ILE A 12 27.51 -18.47 -27.45
N LEU A 13 27.00 -18.87 -26.28
CA LEU A 13 25.81 -19.72 -26.20
C LEU A 13 24.56 -19.04 -26.75
N VAL A 14 24.37 -17.74 -26.49
CA VAL A 14 23.27 -16.95 -27.08
C VAL A 14 23.43 -16.84 -28.60
N GLN A 15 24.65 -16.64 -29.11
CA GLN A 15 24.91 -16.65 -30.56
C GLN A 15 24.55 -18.00 -31.20
N CYS A 16 24.83 -19.13 -30.52
CA CYS A 16 24.39 -20.44 -30.98
C CYS A 16 22.85 -20.53 -31.06
N LEU A 17 22.12 -20.05 -30.05
CA LEU A 17 20.66 -20.06 -30.08
C LEU A 17 20.08 -19.21 -31.22
N ILE A 18 20.63 -18.01 -31.46
CA ILE A 18 20.23 -17.15 -32.58
C ILE A 18 20.47 -17.87 -33.91
N PHE A 19 21.62 -18.53 -34.05
CA PHE A 19 21.96 -19.30 -35.25
C PHE A 19 21.00 -20.48 -35.46
N PHE A 20 20.65 -21.21 -34.40
CA PHE A 20 19.67 -22.32 -34.49
C PHE A 20 18.28 -21.84 -34.91
N ASP A 21 17.81 -20.71 -34.38
CA ASP A 21 16.54 -20.11 -34.81
C ASP A 21 16.59 -19.65 -36.27
N TYR A 22 17.73 -19.10 -36.72
CA TYR A 22 17.94 -18.75 -38.12
C TYR A 22 17.86 -19.99 -39.04
N LEU A 23 18.52 -21.09 -38.68
CA LEU A 23 18.48 -22.33 -39.47
C LEU A 23 17.07 -22.95 -39.57
N LYS A 24 16.24 -22.74 -38.54
CA LYS A 24 14.84 -23.20 -38.55
C LYS A 24 13.90 -22.29 -39.33
N ALA A 25 14.29 -21.03 -39.56
CA ALA A 25 13.46 -20.07 -40.26
C ALA A 25 13.41 -20.43 -41.76
N PRO A 26 12.21 -20.53 -42.37
CA PRO A 26 12.10 -20.81 -43.79
C PRO A 26 12.65 -19.63 -44.62
N GLY A 27 13.53 -19.91 -45.58
CA GLY A 27 14.05 -18.91 -46.52
C GLY A 27 12.96 -18.38 -47.47
N LYS A 28 13.14 -17.17 -48.02
CA LYS A 28 12.21 -16.59 -49.01
C LYS A 28 12.16 -17.39 -50.33
N SER A 29 13.24 -18.09 -50.67
CA SER A 29 13.42 -18.84 -51.92
C SER A 29 13.36 -20.36 -51.74
N ASP A 30 13.57 -20.87 -50.52
CA ASP A 30 13.60 -22.30 -50.22
C ASP A 30 12.20 -22.79 -49.87
N LYS A 31 11.61 -23.54 -50.80
CA LYS A 31 10.34 -24.26 -50.57
C LYS A 31 10.50 -25.48 -49.66
N GLU A 32 11.73 -25.97 -49.48
CA GLU A 32 12.08 -27.04 -48.55
C GLU A 32 12.93 -26.47 -47.41
N GLY A 33 12.41 -26.57 -46.19
CA GLY A 33 13.18 -26.26 -44.99
C GLY A 33 14.31 -27.27 -44.72
N PRO A 34 15.03 -27.16 -43.60
CA PRO A 34 16.05 -28.15 -43.22
C PRO A 34 15.47 -29.58 -43.22
N SER A 35 16.30 -30.57 -43.57
CA SER A 35 15.93 -31.99 -43.52
C SER A 35 15.52 -32.40 -42.10
N GLU A 36 14.71 -33.45 -41.96
CA GLU A 36 14.29 -33.93 -40.62
C GLU A 36 15.48 -34.30 -39.73
N SER A 37 16.50 -34.95 -40.29
CA SER A 37 17.76 -35.24 -39.57
C SER A 37 18.45 -33.96 -39.09
N MET A 38 18.53 -32.91 -39.91
CA MET A 38 19.11 -31.63 -39.51
C MET A 38 18.28 -30.97 -38.39
N LYS A 39 16.94 -31.06 -38.45
CA LYS A 39 16.07 -30.52 -37.39
C LYS A 39 16.30 -31.22 -36.06
N GLU A 40 16.49 -32.53 -36.06
CA GLU A 40 16.80 -33.30 -34.85
C GLU A 40 18.16 -32.93 -34.25
N GLU A 41 19.19 -32.79 -35.09
CA GLU A 41 20.52 -32.34 -34.65
C GLU A 41 20.47 -30.94 -34.04
N ILE A 42 19.75 -30.01 -34.68
CA ILE A 42 19.57 -28.65 -34.16
C ILE A 42 18.86 -28.68 -32.81
N LYS A 43 17.80 -29.49 -32.65
CA LYS A 43 17.08 -29.63 -31.37
C LYS A 43 17.99 -30.15 -30.27
N SER A 44 18.76 -31.21 -30.53
CA SER A 44 19.71 -31.78 -29.57
C SER A 44 20.79 -30.75 -29.17
N CYS A 45 21.33 -30.01 -30.14
CA CYS A 45 22.30 -28.96 -29.88
C CYS A 45 21.69 -27.79 -29.07
N GLU A 46 20.46 -27.39 -29.38
CA GLU A 46 19.74 -26.35 -28.66
C GLU A 46 19.51 -26.73 -27.19
N GLU A 47 19.00 -27.94 -26.93
CA GLU A 47 18.80 -28.44 -25.56
C GLU A 47 20.12 -28.43 -24.76
N ARG A 48 21.22 -28.85 -25.39
CA ARG A 48 22.54 -28.80 -24.78
C ARG A 48 22.95 -27.37 -24.42
N VAL A 49 22.72 -26.40 -25.32
CA VAL A 49 23.04 -24.99 -25.09
C VAL A 49 22.18 -24.39 -23.97
N LYS A 50 20.88 -24.72 -23.92
CA LYS A 50 19.97 -24.27 -22.86
C LYS A 50 20.42 -24.79 -21.49
N ASN A 51 20.73 -26.09 -21.41
CA ASN A 51 21.26 -26.71 -20.19
C ASN A 51 22.57 -26.03 -19.74
N LEU A 52 23.47 -25.71 -20.66
CA LEU A 52 24.71 -24.99 -20.33
C LEU A 52 24.45 -23.56 -19.84
N LEU A 53 23.52 -22.82 -20.44
CA LEU A 53 23.15 -21.48 -20.02
C LEU A 53 22.54 -21.47 -18.61
N GLU A 54 21.69 -22.45 -18.30
CA GLU A 54 21.05 -22.58 -16.99
C GLU A 54 22.07 -22.79 -15.87
N MET A 55 23.14 -23.54 -16.15
CA MET A 55 24.21 -23.84 -15.21
C MET A 55 25.21 -22.70 -15.00
N ILE A 56 25.20 -21.65 -15.83
CA ILE A 56 26.14 -20.53 -15.69
C ILE A 56 25.60 -19.50 -14.67
N PRO A 57 26.27 -19.32 -13.52
CA PRO A 57 25.91 -18.27 -12.56
C PRO A 57 26.29 -16.86 -13.07
N PRO A 58 25.65 -15.78 -12.56
CA PRO A 58 24.53 -15.77 -11.61
C PRO A 58 23.16 -15.89 -12.30
N LYS A 59 22.17 -16.52 -11.66
CA LYS A 59 20.76 -16.57 -12.12
C LYS A 59 20.57 -17.16 -13.54
N GLY A 60 21.24 -18.27 -13.86
CA GLY A 60 21.18 -18.89 -15.19
C GLY A 60 19.76 -19.22 -15.67
N LYS A 61 18.88 -19.69 -14.78
CA LYS A 61 17.44 -19.93 -15.06
C LYS A 61 16.70 -18.67 -15.54
N GLU A 62 16.81 -17.56 -14.80
CA GLU A 62 16.16 -16.29 -15.14
C GLU A 62 16.73 -15.72 -16.46
N PHE A 63 18.04 -15.86 -16.67
CA PHE A 63 18.70 -15.46 -17.90
C PHE A 63 18.17 -16.26 -19.09
N LEU A 64 18.11 -17.59 -18.98
CA LEU A 64 17.59 -18.47 -20.03
C LEU A 64 16.13 -18.11 -20.38
N GLN A 65 15.25 -17.94 -19.39
CA GLN A 65 13.86 -17.52 -19.61
C GLN A 65 13.77 -16.18 -20.37
N SER A 66 14.64 -15.23 -20.04
CA SER A 66 14.70 -13.93 -20.73
C SER A 66 15.12 -14.10 -22.20
N ILE A 67 16.12 -14.94 -22.46
CA ILE A 67 16.58 -15.24 -23.83
C ILE A 67 15.50 -15.96 -24.63
N GLU A 68 14.81 -16.95 -24.05
CA GLU A 68 13.70 -17.65 -24.73
C GLU A 68 12.57 -16.69 -25.10
N HIS A 69 12.22 -15.75 -24.21
CA HIS A 69 11.22 -14.73 -24.51
C HIS A 69 11.67 -13.79 -25.65
N ILE A 70 12.94 -13.38 -25.67
CA ILE A 70 13.50 -12.53 -26.72
C ILE A 70 13.48 -13.27 -28.07
N LEU A 71 13.90 -14.53 -28.10
CA LEU A 71 13.90 -15.35 -29.31
C LEU A 71 12.48 -15.61 -29.83
N GLU A 72 11.51 -15.84 -28.95
CA GLU A 72 10.10 -15.97 -29.34
C GLU A 72 9.56 -14.68 -29.98
N ARG A 73 9.90 -13.52 -29.41
CA ARG A 73 9.58 -12.23 -30.03
C ARG A 73 10.26 -12.09 -31.40
N GLU A 74 11.52 -12.50 -31.53
CA GLU A 74 12.25 -12.41 -32.81
C GLU A 74 11.65 -13.32 -33.88
N LYS A 75 11.19 -14.52 -33.53
CA LYS A 75 10.40 -15.37 -34.44
C LYS A 75 9.20 -14.59 -34.97
N ASN A 76 8.35 -14.06 -34.10
CA ASN A 76 7.18 -13.27 -34.50
C ASN A 76 7.54 -12.11 -35.45
N TRP A 77 8.68 -11.44 -35.20
CA TRP A 77 9.19 -10.37 -36.05
C TRP A 77 9.63 -10.83 -37.44
N VAL A 78 10.32 -11.97 -37.52
CA VAL A 78 10.73 -12.61 -38.78
C VAL A 78 9.49 -12.99 -39.61
N TRP A 79 8.49 -13.63 -39.00
CA TRP A 79 7.24 -14.01 -39.66
C TRP A 79 6.47 -12.76 -40.16
N TRP A 80 6.35 -11.72 -39.33
CA TRP A 80 5.71 -10.45 -39.72
C TRP A 80 6.40 -9.77 -40.91
N LYS A 81 7.74 -9.70 -40.90
CA LYS A 81 8.51 -9.14 -42.03
C LYS A 81 8.36 -9.96 -43.30
N ARG A 82 8.31 -11.29 -43.17
CA ARG A 82 8.13 -12.19 -44.30
C ARG A 82 6.77 -12.01 -44.94
N ASP A 83 5.73 -11.83 -44.13
CA ASP A 83 4.35 -11.63 -44.59
C ASP A 83 4.10 -10.21 -45.15
N GLY A 84 5.16 -9.48 -45.50
CA GLY A 84 5.07 -8.17 -46.14
C GLY A 84 4.86 -7.01 -45.18
N CYS A 85 5.20 -7.18 -43.90
CA CYS A 85 5.06 -6.15 -42.87
C CYS A 85 3.61 -5.61 -42.79
N PRO A 86 2.59 -6.46 -42.53
CA PRO A 86 1.21 -5.99 -42.46
C PRO A 86 1.06 -4.90 -41.40
N ALA A 87 0.19 -3.92 -41.65
CA ALA A 87 -0.01 -2.80 -40.75
C ALA A 87 -0.28 -3.30 -39.32
N PHE A 88 0.54 -2.86 -38.37
CA PHE A 88 0.40 -3.23 -36.96
C PHE A 88 -0.82 -2.55 -36.31
N GLU A 89 -1.21 -1.40 -36.87
CA GLU A 89 -2.38 -0.65 -36.45
C GLU A 89 -3.66 -1.40 -36.82
N LYS A 90 -4.43 -1.78 -35.80
CA LYS A 90 -5.79 -2.23 -36.01
C LYS A 90 -6.59 -1.02 -36.50
N GLN A 91 -7.14 -1.11 -37.71
CA GLN A 91 -8.06 -0.08 -38.18
C GLN A 91 -9.18 0.10 -37.14
N PRO A 92 -9.61 1.35 -36.89
CA PRO A 92 -10.77 1.61 -36.04
C PRO A 92 -11.89 0.68 -36.49
N PHE A 93 -12.47 -0.09 -35.57
CA PHE A 93 -13.59 -0.97 -35.91
C PHE A 93 -14.71 -0.10 -36.46
N GLU A 94 -14.86 -0.09 -37.79
CA GLU A 94 -16.05 0.47 -38.40
C GLU A 94 -17.22 -0.37 -37.90
N LYS A 95 -18.10 0.28 -37.13
CA LYS A 95 -19.36 -0.34 -36.75
C LYS A 95 -20.13 -0.58 -38.04
N LYS A 96 -20.00 -1.77 -38.63
CA LYS A 96 -20.95 -2.26 -39.61
C LYS A 96 -22.33 -2.06 -38.99
N SER A 97 -23.13 -1.19 -39.60
CA SER A 97 -24.53 -0.95 -39.27
C SER A 97 -25.38 -2.14 -39.75
N GLY A 98 -24.99 -3.35 -39.35
CA GLY A 98 -25.63 -4.60 -39.73
C GLY A 98 -26.00 -5.36 -38.46
N GLN A 99 -27.30 -5.36 -38.17
CA GLN A 99 -28.06 -6.34 -37.39
C GLN A 99 -27.20 -7.31 -36.56
N ALA A 100 -26.74 -6.87 -35.39
CA ALA A 100 -26.33 -7.77 -34.33
C ALA A 100 -27.39 -7.64 -33.24
N GLY A 101 -28.12 -8.73 -33.00
CA GLY A 101 -29.18 -8.83 -32.00
C GLY A 101 -28.78 -8.18 -30.69
N ALA A 102 -29.78 -7.61 -29.99
CA ALA A 102 -29.65 -6.81 -28.78
C ALA A 102 -28.80 -7.49 -27.69
N ARG A 103 -27.47 -7.44 -27.84
CA ARG A 103 -26.54 -7.72 -26.76
C ARG A 103 -26.77 -6.58 -25.79
N LYS A 104 -27.49 -6.86 -24.69
CA LYS A 104 -27.65 -5.95 -23.56
C LYS A 104 -26.27 -5.37 -23.25
N ARG A 105 -26.05 -4.12 -23.68
CA ARG A 105 -24.77 -3.45 -23.48
C ARG A 105 -24.63 -3.33 -21.98
N LYS A 106 -23.66 -4.06 -21.42
CA LYS A 106 -23.29 -3.88 -20.01
C LYS A 106 -23.07 -2.37 -19.81
N PRO A 107 -23.62 -1.78 -18.72
CA PRO A 107 -23.45 -0.36 -18.47
C PRO A 107 -21.96 -0.03 -18.52
N ARG A 108 -21.60 0.86 -19.45
CA ARG A 108 -20.22 1.27 -19.63
C ARG A 108 -19.94 2.33 -18.58
N TRP A 109 -19.23 1.95 -17.52
CA TRP A 109 -18.81 2.88 -16.49
C TRP A 109 -17.82 3.89 -17.08
N ARG A 110 -18.00 5.18 -16.78
CA ARG A 110 -17.17 6.27 -17.32
C ARG A 110 -15.66 6.06 -17.06
N LEU A 111 -15.33 5.43 -15.92
CA LEU A 111 -13.97 5.13 -15.46
C LEU A 111 -13.66 3.61 -15.46
N GLY A 112 -14.39 2.82 -16.24
CA GLY A 112 -14.12 1.39 -16.42
C GLY A 112 -14.77 0.47 -15.37
N ASN A 113 -14.87 0.88 -14.11
CA ASN A 113 -15.57 0.12 -13.07
C ASN A 113 -16.64 0.96 -12.34
N LYS A 114 -17.52 0.26 -11.60
CA LYS A 114 -18.62 0.87 -10.84
C LYS A 114 -18.10 1.80 -9.73
N GLU A 115 -17.11 1.36 -8.97
CA GLU A 115 -16.61 2.07 -7.80
C GLU A 115 -15.92 3.40 -8.15
N LEU A 116 -15.11 3.45 -9.21
CA LEU A 116 -14.50 4.70 -9.68
C LEU A 116 -15.55 5.65 -10.24
N ALA A 117 -16.54 5.14 -10.97
CA ALA A 117 -17.65 5.96 -11.45
C ALA A 117 -18.45 6.57 -10.29
N GLN A 118 -18.64 5.80 -9.20
CA GLN A 118 -19.31 6.28 -7.99
C GLN A 118 -18.47 7.32 -7.24
N LEU A 119 -17.17 7.08 -7.07
CA LEU A 119 -16.25 8.02 -6.40
C LEU A 119 -16.21 9.37 -7.13
N TRP A 120 -16.11 9.35 -8.45
CA TRP A 120 -16.14 10.58 -9.25
C TRP A 120 -17.47 11.31 -9.15
N LYS A 121 -18.57 10.56 -9.17
CA LYS A 121 -19.90 11.14 -8.95
C LYS A 121 -19.98 11.83 -7.58
N TRP A 122 -19.40 11.24 -6.53
CA TRP A 122 -19.36 11.89 -5.21
C TRP A 122 -18.50 13.14 -5.16
N ALA A 123 -17.36 13.13 -5.86
CA ALA A 123 -16.50 14.31 -5.98
C ALA A 123 -17.21 15.45 -6.74
N GLU A 124 -17.92 15.14 -7.82
CA GLU A 124 -18.72 16.12 -8.58
C GLU A 124 -19.91 16.65 -7.80
N LEU A 125 -20.56 15.80 -6.99
CA LEU A 125 -21.70 16.20 -6.16
C LEU A 125 -21.31 17.02 -4.94
N ASN A 126 -20.08 16.88 -4.45
CA ASN A 126 -19.60 17.56 -3.26
C ASN A 126 -18.26 18.26 -3.56
N PRO A 127 -18.25 19.29 -4.43
CA PRO A 127 -17.03 20.02 -4.76
C PRO A 127 -16.41 20.67 -3.52
N ASP A 128 -17.26 21.08 -2.58
CA ASP A 128 -16.85 21.72 -1.33
C ASP A 128 -16.62 20.72 -0.18
N ALA A 129 -16.61 19.41 -0.43
CA ALA A 129 -16.45 18.40 0.63
C ALA A 129 -15.20 18.59 1.49
N LEU A 130 -14.16 19.23 0.94
CA LEU A 130 -12.92 19.52 1.66
C LEU A 130 -12.92 20.88 2.37
N THR A 131 -13.75 21.82 1.92
CA THR A 131 -13.84 23.21 2.39
C THR A 131 -15.07 23.49 3.23
N ASP A 132 -16.00 22.54 3.33
CA ASP A 132 -17.20 22.61 4.15
C ASP A 132 -16.82 22.94 5.61
N SER A 133 -17.42 24.00 6.13
CA SER A 133 -17.21 24.46 7.51
C SER A 133 -17.65 23.42 8.53
N ASP A 134 -18.62 22.57 8.19
CA ASP A 134 -19.12 21.51 9.06
C ASP A 134 -18.21 20.27 9.05
N ARG A 135 -17.29 20.15 8.09
CA ARG A 135 -16.35 19.02 7.96
C ARG A 135 -15.45 18.86 9.18
N VAL A 136 -15.03 19.96 9.79
CA VAL A 136 -14.16 19.98 10.97
C VAL A 136 -14.90 20.67 12.11
N ARG A 137 -16.03 20.09 12.50
CA ARG A 137 -16.72 20.49 13.72
C ARG A 137 -15.98 19.95 14.93
N MET A 138 -15.01 20.71 15.41
CA MET A 138 -14.50 20.51 16.77
C MET A 138 -15.56 21.04 17.74
N PRO A 139 -15.98 20.26 18.77
CA PRO A 139 -16.84 20.80 19.83
C PRO A 139 -16.13 21.95 20.56
N SER A 140 -16.78 22.63 21.51
CA SER A 140 -16.08 23.52 22.45
C SER A 140 -15.49 22.73 23.62
N VAL A 141 -14.44 23.27 24.27
CA VAL A 141 -13.89 22.74 25.54
C VAL A 141 -14.99 22.43 26.55
N THR A 142 -15.95 23.35 26.69
CA THR A 142 -17.09 23.18 27.56
C THR A 142 -18.02 22.05 27.13
N GLU A 143 -18.28 21.85 25.84
CA GLU A 143 -19.15 20.79 25.34
C GLU A 143 -18.52 19.41 25.48
N TYR A 144 -17.21 19.29 25.22
CA TYR A 144 -16.51 18.01 25.26
C TYR A 144 -16.41 17.41 26.67
N TRP A 145 -16.20 18.26 27.69
CA TRP A 145 -16.01 17.82 29.08
C TRP A 145 -17.30 17.63 29.87
N LYS A 146 -18.49 17.95 29.32
CA LYS A 146 -19.78 17.75 30.01
C LYS A 146 -19.96 16.33 30.58
N PRO A 147 -19.68 15.25 29.84
CA PRO A 147 -19.86 13.90 30.38
C PRO A 147 -18.99 13.64 31.62
N LEU A 148 -17.74 14.13 31.62
CA LEU A 148 -16.86 14.00 32.78
C LEU A 148 -17.28 14.92 33.94
N ALA A 149 -17.85 16.10 33.65
CA ALA A 149 -18.42 16.97 34.67
C ALA A 149 -19.63 16.33 35.37
N GLU A 150 -20.48 15.63 34.61
CA GLU A 150 -21.62 14.87 35.12
C GLU A 150 -21.17 13.67 35.98
N ASP A 151 -20.13 12.95 35.58
CA ASP A 151 -19.55 11.86 36.38
C ASP A 151 -19.02 12.33 37.75
N MET A 152 -18.51 13.55 37.81
CA MET A 152 -18.00 14.15 39.04
C MET A 152 -19.10 14.69 39.95
N ASP A 153 -20.33 14.81 39.46
CA ASP A 153 -21.46 15.15 40.30
C ASP A 153 -21.88 13.94 41.14
N THR A 154 -21.63 14.03 42.44
CA THR A 154 -22.02 12.99 43.41
C THR A 154 -23.53 12.73 43.42
N SER A 155 -24.35 13.70 43.01
CA SER A 155 -25.80 13.54 42.90
C SER A 155 -26.25 12.71 41.70
N ALA A 156 -25.40 12.55 40.68
CA ALA A 156 -25.70 11.73 39.51
C ALA A 156 -25.66 10.22 39.81
N GLY A 157 -25.04 9.81 40.92
CA GLY A 157 -25.04 8.41 41.38
C GLY A 157 -24.30 7.44 40.44
N ILE A 158 -23.38 7.95 39.62
CA ILE A 158 -22.61 7.15 38.65
C ILE A 158 -21.47 6.43 39.36
N GLU A 159 -21.42 5.10 39.24
CA GLU A 159 -20.35 4.29 39.80
C GLU A 159 -18.98 4.63 39.18
N GLU A 160 -17.94 4.64 40.02
CA GLU A 160 -16.60 5.08 39.63
C GLU A 160 -15.99 4.29 38.46
N GLU A 161 -16.39 3.03 38.30
CA GLU A 161 -15.93 2.15 37.22
C GLU A 161 -16.34 2.66 35.83
N TYR A 162 -17.50 3.33 35.73
CA TYR A 162 -18.05 3.85 34.48
C TYR A 162 -17.65 5.30 34.19
N HIS A 163 -16.87 5.93 35.08
CA HIS A 163 -16.43 7.31 34.87
C HIS A 163 -15.57 7.43 33.62
N HIS A 164 -15.81 8.48 32.85
CA HIS A 164 -15.08 8.83 31.64
C HIS A 164 -13.58 9.06 31.90
N LYS A 165 -13.19 9.35 33.16
CA LYS A 165 -11.78 9.43 33.60
C LYS A 165 -11.01 8.12 33.38
N ASN A 166 -11.69 6.98 33.41
CA ASN A 166 -11.10 5.65 33.18
C ASN A 166 -10.91 5.36 31.69
N ASN A 167 -11.64 6.04 30.80
CA ASN A 167 -11.51 5.88 29.36
C ASN A 167 -10.29 6.64 28.84
N ARG A 168 -9.15 5.92 28.70
CA ARG A 168 -7.88 6.49 28.21
C ARG A 168 -8.00 7.23 26.88
N VAL A 169 -8.87 6.78 25.97
CA VAL A 169 -9.07 7.41 24.65
C VAL A 169 -9.81 8.73 24.80
N TYR A 170 -10.83 8.79 25.66
CA TYR A 170 -11.55 10.01 26.00
C TYR A 170 -10.61 11.03 26.64
N CYS A 171 -9.87 10.64 27.68
CA CYS A 171 -8.92 11.52 28.37
C CYS A 171 -7.84 12.06 27.42
N TRP A 172 -7.27 11.20 26.56
CA TRP A 172 -6.25 11.63 25.60
C TRP A 172 -6.78 12.59 24.52
N LYS A 173 -7.98 12.32 23.99
CA LYS A 173 -8.66 13.21 23.03
C LYS A 173 -8.95 14.57 23.69
N GLY A 174 -9.49 14.56 24.90
CA GLY A 174 -9.78 15.77 25.68
C GLY A 174 -8.54 16.60 25.97
N LEU A 175 -7.43 15.98 26.35
CA LEU A 175 -6.16 16.70 26.59
C LEU A 175 -5.63 17.39 25.32
N ARG A 176 -5.66 16.70 24.16
CA ARG A 176 -5.26 17.32 22.88
C ARG A 176 -6.18 18.45 22.46
N PHE A 177 -7.43 18.35 22.87
CA PHE A 177 -8.46 19.32 22.57
C PHE A 177 -8.30 20.58 23.45
N GLN A 178 -8.12 20.38 24.76
CA GLN A 178 -7.80 21.43 25.73
C GLN A 178 -6.54 22.19 25.33
N ALA A 179 -5.44 21.49 25.00
CA ALA A 179 -4.18 22.12 24.62
C ALA A 179 -4.26 23.03 23.38
N ARG A 180 -5.31 22.87 22.55
CA ARG A 180 -5.53 23.71 21.35
C ARG A 180 -6.42 24.93 21.61
N GLN A 181 -7.32 24.87 22.58
CA GLN A 181 -8.32 25.91 22.83
C GLN A 181 -8.09 26.68 24.14
N ASP A 182 -7.53 26.04 25.16
CA ASP A 182 -7.32 26.60 26.50
C ASP A 182 -6.06 26.00 27.15
N LEU A 183 -4.93 26.70 26.99
CA LEU A 183 -3.65 26.33 27.59
C LEU A 183 -3.65 26.48 29.12
N GLU A 184 -4.43 27.40 29.67
CA GLU A 184 -4.50 27.62 31.10
C GLU A 184 -5.18 26.43 31.79
N GLY A 185 -6.35 26.03 31.30
CA GLY A 185 -7.02 24.82 31.77
C GLY A 185 -6.20 23.55 31.53
N PHE A 186 -5.45 23.47 30.41
CA PHE A 186 -4.55 22.34 30.15
C PHE A 186 -3.44 22.21 31.20
N SER A 187 -2.89 23.33 31.69
CA SER A 187 -1.80 23.33 32.68
C SER A 187 -2.22 22.67 34.00
N ARG A 188 -3.49 22.79 34.39
CA ARG A 188 -4.08 22.18 35.59
C ARG A 188 -4.03 20.66 35.60
N PHE A 189 -3.83 20.03 34.44
CA PHE A 189 -3.58 18.59 34.36
C PHE A 189 -2.36 18.16 35.20
N CYS A 190 -1.32 18.99 35.27
CA CYS A 190 -0.11 18.68 36.02
C CYS A 190 -0.36 18.64 37.53
N ASP A 191 -1.28 19.46 38.02
CA ASP A 191 -1.56 19.64 39.45
C ASP A 191 -2.69 18.73 39.93
N TYR A 192 -3.74 18.57 39.13
CA TYR A 192 -4.99 17.92 39.54
C TYR A 192 -5.43 16.76 38.62
N GLY A 193 -4.58 16.35 37.67
CA GLY A 193 -4.90 15.26 36.74
C GLY A 193 -6.06 15.60 35.79
N ILE A 194 -6.77 14.57 35.32
CA ILE A 194 -7.79 14.72 34.26
C ILE A 194 -9.05 15.47 34.74
N GLU A 195 -9.36 15.41 36.03
CA GLU A 195 -10.51 16.12 36.61
C GLU A 195 -10.23 17.63 36.67
N GLY A 196 -8.96 18.02 36.82
CA GLY A 196 -8.52 19.41 36.84
C GLY A 196 -8.62 20.18 35.53
N VAL A 197 -8.74 19.48 34.39
CA VAL A 197 -8.91 20.12 33.08
C VAL A 197 -10.37 20.39 32.74
N VAL A 198 -11.31 19.93 33.58
CA VAL A 198 -12.75 20.17 33.38
C VAL A 198 -13.08 21.63 33.72
N PRO A 199 -13.76 22.37 32.81
CA PRO A 199 -14.13 23.76 33.05
C PRO A 199 -14.90 23.95 34.35
N PRO A 200 -14.47 24.87 35.23
CA PRO A 200 -15.12 25.11 36.53
C PRO A 200 -16.60 25.50 36.42
N GLU A 201 -17.04 26.04 35.28
CA GLU A 201 -18.41 26.44 35.01
C GLU A 201 -19.37 25.24 34.88
N LEU A 202 -18.84 24.04 34.60
CA LEU A 202 -19.62 22.81 34.48
C LEU A 202 -19.77 22.07 35.81
N LEU A 203 -19.00 22.45 36.82
CA LEU A 203 -18.91 21.73 38.09
C LEU A 203 -19.88 22.29 39.13
N PRO A 204 -20.55 21.41 39.91
CA PRO A 204 -21.24 21.84 41.12
C PRO A 204 -20.30 22.64 42.05
N PRO A 205 -20.81 23.61 42.82
CA PRO A 205 -19.99 24.50 43.66
C PRO A 205 -19.11 23.74 44.66
N ASP A 206 -19.60 22.62 45.19
CA ASP A 206 -18.90 21.78 46.15
C ASP A 206 -17.69 21.06 45.54
N VAL A 207 -17.79 20.68 44.25
CA VAL A 207 -16.71 20.05 43.48
C VAL A 207 -15.73 21.12 43.02
N ARG A 208 -16.23 22.26 42.54
CA ARG A 208 -15.43 23.40 42.09
C ARG A 208 -14.46 23.92 43.15
N ALA A 209 -14.88 23.93 44.42
CA ALA A 209 -14.03 24.38 45.53
C ALA A 209 -12.75 23.54 45.69
N LYS A 210 -12.78 22.25 45.32
CA LYS A 210 -11.63 21.32 45.44
C LYS A 210 -10.49 21.65 44.47
N PHE A 211 -10.83 22.23 43.31
CA PHE A 211 -9.90 22.50 42.21
C PHE A 211 -9.50 23.98 42.08
N ASN A 212 -10.03 24.87 42.93
CA ASN A 212 -9.76 26.31 42.94
C ASN A 212 -8.79 26.77 44.05
N SER A 213 -8.11 25.84 44.74
CA SER A 213 -7.10 26.19 45.74
C SER A 213 -5.89 26.86 45.04
N LYS A 214 -5.48 28.05 45.51
CA LYS A 214 -4.29 28.74 44.98
C LYS A 214 -3.06 27.81 45.08
N PRO A 215 -2.14 27.83 44.10
CA PRO A 215 -0.88 27.08 44.18
C PRO A 215 0.04 27.78 45.19
N SER A 216 -0.16 27.50 46.47
CA SER A 216 0.81 27.82 47.51
C SER A 216 1.59 26.55 47.84
N GLU A 217 2.91 26.69 47.74
CA GLU A 217 3.96 25.74 48.11
C GLU A 217 4.18 24.53 47.19
N LYS A 218 5.28 24.63 46.44
CA LYS A 218 5.96 23.54 45.74
C LYS A 218 6.24 22.37 46.70
N ALA A 219 5.40 21.34 46.68
CA ALA A 219 5.80 20.02 47.14
C ALA A 219 6.72 19.40 46.07
N LYS A 220 8.01 19.28 46.41
CA LYS A 220 9.00 18.50 45.64
C LYS A 220 8.42 17.11 45.34
N ARG A 221 8.25 16.80 44.06
CA ARG A 221 7.97 15.43 43.60
C ARG A 221 9.08 14.50 44.10
N PRO A 222 8.80 13.40 44.81
CA PRO A 222 9.83 12.41 45.10
C PRO A 222 10.29 11.80 43.77
N LYS A 223 11.61 11.76 43.61
CA LYS A 223 12.31 11.14 42.49
C LYS A 223 11.79 9.71 42.35
N ARG A 224 11.17 9.39 41.22
CA ARG A 224 10.78 8.01 40.89
C ARG A 224 12.08 7.23 40.77
N GLU A 225 12.38 6.36 41.73
CA GLU A 225 13.47 5.39 41.60
C GLU A 225 13.10 4.44 40.47
N ASP A 226 13.95 4.40 39.45
CA ASP A 226 13.91 3.39 38.40
C ASP A 226 14.22 2.03 39.05
N ALA A 227 13.17 1.26 39.34
CA ALA A 227 13.31 -0.17 39.55
C ALA A 227 13.77 -0.80 38.24
N ARG A 228 15.07 -1.09 38.15
CA ARG A 228 15.65 -2.01 37.17
C ARG A 228 14.95 -3.37 37.32
N GLY A 229 13.89 -3.58 36.54
CA GLY A 229 13.35 -4.89 36.24
C GLY A 229 14.21 -5.56 35.18
N THR A 230 15.02 -6.53 35.62
CA THR A 230 15.82 -7.43 34.82
C THR A 230 14.99 -8.11 33.73
N SER A 231 15.35 -7.88 32.47
CA SER A 231 14.90 -8.67 31.32
C SER A 231 15.54 -10.06 31.37
N ALA A 232 14.78 -11.07 31.78
CA ALA A 232 15.15 -12.47 31.59
C ALA A 232 14.86 -12.86 30.13
N HIS A 233 15.89 -12.95 29.30
CA HIS A 233 15.84 -13.62 28.01
C HIS A 233 15.98 -15.14 28.22
N PRO A 234 15.15 -15.98 27.58
CA PRO A 234 15.33 -17.43 27.61
C PRO A 234 16.44 -17.85 26.63
N LYS A 235 17.38 -18.68 27.08
CA LYS A 235 18.34 -19.38 26.22
C LYS A 235 17.77 -20.76 25.86
N GLU A 236 17.61 -21.03 24.57
CA GLU A 236 17.41 -22.38 24.03
C GLU A 236 18.72 -23.18 24.12
N PRO A 237 18.66 -24.50 24.39
CA PRO A 237 19.83 -25.37 24.35
C PRO A 237 20.05 -25.94 22.94
N GLN A 238 21.34 -26.05 22.60
CA GLN A 238 21.87 -26.82 21.48
C GLN A 238 21.97 -28.31 21.84
#